data_AF-A0A9X4IEM3-F1
#
_entry.id   AF-A0A9X4IEM3-F1
#
_cell.length_a   1.000
_cell.length_b   1.000
_cell.length_c   1.000
_cell.angle_alpha   90.00
_cell.angle_beta   90.00
_cell.angle_gamma   90.00
#
_symmetry.space_group_name_H-M   'P 1'
#
loop_
_entity.id
_entity.type
_entity.pdbx_description
1 polymer ?
#
loop_
_entity_poly.entity_id
_entity_poly.type
_entity_poly.pdbx_seq_one_letter_code
_entity_poly.pdbx_strand_id
1 'polypeptide(L)'
;MNTDDKLNRARHILKNLPKAKQVPRSRHKLPSYLRYLRESVLGMTQSDFWSMFGIPGGTGAKYETTAAPDVQSRKISEAKLAAVMQALNLEWEFNSELGYFSEDGTVFHPTTKGVEVLYAVTASELTAEDIKLFGELVRHLRAK
;
A
#
# COMPACT_ATOMS: atom_id res chain seq x y z
N MET A 1 -2.92 -8.33 24.86
CA MET A 1 -2.43 -8.81 23.55
C MET A 1 -1.24 -7.96 23.16
N ASN A 2 -0.07 -8.56 22.98
CA ASN A 2 1.15 -7.83 22.64
C ASN A 2 1.11 -7.38 21.15
N THR A 3 2.11 -6.61 20.71
CA THR A 3 2.17 -6.09 19.33
C THR A 3 2.26 -7.21 18.28
N ASP A 4 3.03 -8.25 18.56
CA ASP A 4 3.25 -9.35 17.61
C ASP A 4 1.98 -10.17 17.39
N ASP A 5 1.21 -10.42 18.45
CA ASP A 5 -0.09 -11.08 18.38
C ASP A 5 -1.08 -10.28 17.51
N LYS A 6 -1.11 -8.95 17.67
CA LYS A 6 -1.95 -8.04 16.87
C LYS A 6 -1.57 -8.11 15.39
N LEU A 7 -0.28 -8.04 15.08
CA LEU A 7 0.24 -8.13 13.72
C LEU A 7 -0.07 -9.50 13.08
N ASN A 8 0.14 -10.59 13.81
CA ASN A 8 -0.12 -11.93 13.31
C ASN A 8 -1.61 -12.16 13.04
N ARG A 9 -2.49 -11.67 13.93
CA ARG A 9 -3.94 -11.69 13.68
C ARG A 9 -4.32 -10.86 12.46
N ALA A 10 -3.76 -9.65 12.31
CA ALA A 10 -4.06 -8.78 11.19
C ALA A 10 -3.62 -9.41 9.85
N ARG A 11 -2.41 -9.99 9.80
CA ARG A 11 -1.92 -10.73 8.63
C ARG A 11 -2.81 -11.92 8.29
N HIS A 12 -3.27 -12.66 9.30
CA HIS A 12 -4.16 -13.80 9.11
C HIS A 12 -5.50 -13.37 8.49
N ILE A 13 -6.11 -12.29 8.99
CA ILE A 13 -7.34 -11.72 8.41
C ILE A 13 -7.11 -11.32 6.95
N LEU A 14 -6.03 -10.59 6.67
CA LEU A 14 -5.72 -10.09 5.34
C LEU A 14 -5.40 -11.19 4.32
N LYS A 15 -4.92 -12.36 4.78
CA LYS A 15 -4.69 -13.52 3.91
C LYS A 15 -5.96 -13.95 3.18
N ASN A 16 -7.12 -13.81 3.81
CA ASN A 16 -8.41 -14.20 3.24
C ASN A 16 -9.12 -13.05 2.50
N LEU A 17 -8.53 -11.86 2.47
CA LEU A 17 -9.13 -10.65 1.90
C LEU A 17 -8.15 -9.95 0.93
N PRO A 18 -7.84 -10.55 -0.22
CA PRO A 18 -6.81 -10.05 -1.15
C PRO A 18 -7.10 -8.62 -1.63
N LYS A 19 -8.36 -8.25 -1.84
CA LYS A 19 -8.73 -6.87 -2.22
C LYS A 19 -8.39 -5.84 -1.14
N ALA A 20 -8.48 -6.22 0.14
CA ALA A 20 -8.12 -5.33 1.26
C ALA A 20 -6.60 -5.14 1.40
N LYS A 21 -5.79 -5.99 0.76
CA LYS A 21 -4.32 -5.83 0.73
C LYS A 21 -3.85 -4.74 -0.24
N GLN A 22 -4.71 -4.28 -1.14
CA GLN A 22 -4.35 -3.34 -2.20
C GLN A 22 -4.41 -1.90 -1.71
N VAL A 23 -3.24 -1.29 -1.53
CA VAL A 23 -3.07 0.11 -1.13
C VAL A 23 -3.25 1.01 -2.34
N PRO A 24 -4.12 2.04 -2.28
CA PRO A 24 -4.31 2.94 -3.40
C PRO A 24 -3.06 3.77 -3.66
N ARG A 25 -2.68 3.95 -4.92
CA ARG A 25 -1.53 4.79 -5.32
C ARG A 25 -1.85 6.27 -5.20
N SER A 26 -3.14 6.63 -5.26
CA SER A 26 -3.58 8.02 -5.08
C SER A 26 -3.48 8.45 -3.62
N ARG A 27 -2.64 9.46 -3.34
CA ARG A 27 -2.46 10.02 -2.00
C ARG A 27 -3.77 10.53 -1.36
N HIS A 28 -4.73 10.95 -2.16
CA HIS A 28 -6.04 11.42 -1.68
C HIS A 28 -6.93 10.28 -1.15
N LYS A 29 -6.72 9.05 -1.63
CA LYS A 29 -7.48 7.87 -1.20
C LYS A 29 -6.88 7.19 0.05
N LEU A 30 -5.62 7.49 0.37
CA LEU A 30 -4.90 6.85 1.49
C LEU A 30 -5.61 7.02 2.86
N PRO A 31 -6.11 8.20 3.26
CA PRO A 31 -6.75 8.35 4.56
C PRO A 31 -7.98 7.45 4.71
N SER A 32 -8.86 7.45 3.70
CA SER A 32 -10.04 6.58 3.65
C SER A 32 -9.66 5.11 3.65
N TYR A 33 -8.62 4.73 2.91
CA TYR A 33 -8.13 3.35 2.87
C TYR A 33 -7.60 2.89 4.23
N LEU A 34 -6.75 3.69 4.90
CA LEU A 34 -6.19 3.36 6.21
C LEU A 34 -7.30 3.21 7.26
N ARG A 35 -8.31 4.09 7.21
CA ARG A 35 -9.49 3.99 8.07
C ARG A 35 -10.29 2.72 7.80
N TYR A 36 -10.58 2.43 6.53
CA TYR A 36 -11.29 1.22 6.12
C TYR A 36 -10.56 -0.06 6.55
N LEU A 37 -9.25 -0.12 6.31
CA LEU A 37 -8.39 -1.21 6.72
C LEU A 37 -8.47 -1.43 8.24
N ARG A 38 -8.38 -0.35 9.02
CA ARG A 38 -8.48 -0.44 10.48
C ARG A 38 -9.88 -0.87 10.96
N GLU A 39 -10.92 -0.15 10.55
CA GLU A 39 -12.27 -0.28 11.11
C GLU A 39 -13.01 -1.48 10.54
N SER A 40 -13.08 -1.58 9.23
CA SER A 40 -13.96 -2.53 8.54
C SER A 40 -13.27 -3.87 8.31
N VAL A 41 -11.96 -3.87 8.06
CA VAL A 41 -11.22 -5.11 7.77
C VAL A 41 -10.67 -5.72 9.06
N LEU A 42 -9.96 -4.94 9.88
CA LEU A 42 -9.27 -5.45 11.07
C LEU A 42 -10.10 -5.33 12.35
N GLY A 43 -11.15 -4.51 12.37
CA GLY A 43 -12.00 -4.31 13.55
C GLY A 43 -11.24 -3.72 14.75
N MET A 44 -10.27 -2.84 14.49
CA MET A 44 -9.36 -2.30 15.50
C MET A 44 -9.67 -0.85 15.89
N THR A 45 -9.39 -0.52 17.15
CA THR A 45 -9.33 0.87 17.61
C THR A 45 -8.15 1.61 16.98
N GLN A 46 -8.19 2.95 16.92
CA GLN A 46 -7.05 3.75 16.44
C GLN A 46 -5.78 3.47 17.25
N SER A 47 -5.91 3.38 18.58
CA SER A 47 -4.77 3.09 19.44
C SER A 47 -4.18 1.72 19.14
N ASP A 48 -5.00 0.68 19.04
CA ASP A 48 -4.52 -0.67 18.74
C ASP A 48 -3.83 -0.75 17.39
N PHE A 49 -4.46 -0.20 16.35
CA PHE A 49 -3.93 -0.26 14.99
C PHE A 49 -2.58 0.46 14.88
N TRP A 50 -2.50 1.72 15.32
CA TRP A 50 -1.30 2.52 15.14
C TRP A 50 -0.16 2.12 16.09
N SER A 51 -0.49 1.57 17.27
CA SER A 51 0.51 1.03 18.19
C SER A 51 1.33 -0.12 17.58
N MET A 52 0.75 -0.89 16.63
CA MET A 52 1.48 -1.97 15.93
C MET A 52 2.71 -1.45 15.16
N PHE A 53 2.72 -0.17 14.82
CA PHE A 53 3.75 0.48 14.02
C PHE A 53 4.55 1.51 14.82
N GLY A 54 4.40 1.53 16.15
CA GLY A 54 5.03 2.54 17.01
C GLY A 54 4.49 3.96 16.79
N ILE A 55 3.29 4.11 16.21
CA ILE A 55 2.67 5.41 15.94
C ILE A 55 1.68 5.72 17.06
N PRO A 56 1.78 6.88 17.74
CA PRO A 56 0.80 7.29 18.73
C PRO A 56 -0.60 7.44 18.11
N GLY A 57 -1.64 6.94 18.79
CA GLY A 57 -3.01 6.93 18.27
C GLY A 57 -3.50 8.30 17.76
N GLY A 58 -3.21 9.39 18.49
CA GLY A 58 -3.57 10.75 18.06
C GLY A 58 -2.82 11.23 16.81
N THR A 59 -1.63 10.72 16.53
CA THR A 59 -0.93 10.99 15.26
C THR A 59 -1.52 10.14 14.13
N GLY A 60 -1.78 8.86 14.40
CA GLY A 60 -2.41 7.96 13.46
C GLY A 60 -3.81 8.41 13.01
N ALA A 61 -4.60 8.94 13.95
CA ALA A 61 -5.89 9.55 13.65
C ALA A 61 -5.81 10.63 12.56
N LYS A 62 -4.75 11.45 12.58
CA LYS A 62 -4.53 12.51 11.59
C LYS A 62 -4.21 11.96 10.19
N TYR A 63 -3.69 10.73 10.08
CA TYR A 63 -3.44 10.06 8.80
C TYR A 63 -4.71 9.48 8.18
N GLU A 64 -5.75 9.24 8.97
CA GLU A 64 -7.06 8.73 8.53
C GLU A 64 -8.06 9.85 8.20
N THR A 65 -7.76 11.08 8.60
CA THR A 65 -8.65 12.24 8.42
C THR A 65 -8.73 12.65 6.95
N THR A 66 -9.95 12.68 6.43
CA THR A 66 -10.30 13.19 5.08
C THR A 66 -10.81 14.63 5.09
N ALA A 67 -10.86 15.27 6.27
CA ALA A 67 -11.43 16.61 6.44
C ALA A 67 -10.63 17.70 5.71
N ALA A 68 -11.32 18.82 5.48
CA ALA A 68 -10.86 20.02 4.78
C ALA A 68 -9.55 20.61 5.38
N PRO A 69 -8.78 21.40 4.61
CA PRO A 69 -7.41 21.83 4.96
C PRO A 69 -7.25 22.64 6.25
N ASP A 70 -8.34 23.13 6.83
CA ASP A 70 -8.45 23.79 8.13
C ASP A 70 -8.42 22.81 9.32
N VAL A 71 -8.72 21.54 9.09
CA VAL A 71 -8.54 20.45 10.06
C VAL A 71 -7.14 19.89 9.91
N GLN A 72 -6.44 19.65 11.02
CA GLN A 72 -5.05 19.16 11.11
C GLN A 72 -4.82 17.77 10.45
N SER A 73 -5.06 17.63 9.15
CA SER A 73 -4.72 16.43 8.39
C SER A 73 -3.20 16.42 8.20
N ARG A 74 -2.56 15.41 8.79
CA ARG A 74 -1.16 15.14 8.50
C ARG A 74 -1.16 14.08 7.40
N LYS A 75 -0.37 14.29 6.36
CA LYS A 75 -0.12 13.23 5.38
C LYS A 75 0.86 12.23 6.00
N ILE A 76 0.54 10.94 5.89
CA ILE A 76 1.50 9.89 6.23
C ILE A 76 2.71 10.01 5.29
N SER A 77 3.93 9.95 5.83
CA SER A 77 5.14 9.93 5.00
C SER A 77 5.27 8.59 4.29
N GLU A 78 5.95 8.59 3.14
CA GLU A 78 6.15 7.35 2.36
C GLU A 78 6.87 6.27 3.18
N ALA A 79 7.89 6.64 3.97
CA ALA A 79 8.60 5.71 4.84
C ALA A 79 7.67 5.05 5.89
N LYS A 80 6.76 5.81 6.51
CA LYS A 80 5.79 5.27 7.48
C LYS A 80 4.77 4.36 6.79
N LEU A 81 4.28 4.76 5.62
CA LEU A 81 3.38 3.94 4.83
C LEU A 81 4.05 2.64 4.40
N ALA A 82 5.30 2.69 3.94
CA ALA A 82 6.09 1.52 3.58
C ALA A 82 6.25 0.56 4.77
N ALA A 83 6.51 1.07 5.97
CA ALA A 83 6.58 0.25 7.19
C ALA A 83 5.24 -0.43 7.51
N VAL A 84 4.11 0.28 7.40
CA VAL A 84 2.77 -0.30 7.57
C VAL A 84 2.51 -1.39 6.53
N MET A 85 2.84 -1.12 5.26
CA MET A 85 2.67 -2.07 4.17
C MET A 85 3.50 -3.33 4.39
N GLN A 86 4.77 -3.19 4.72
CA GLN A 86 5.64 -4.31 5.01
C GLN A 86 5.14 -5.12 6.22
N ALA A 87 4.76 -4.45 7.30
CA ALA A 87 4.30 -5.11 8.51
C ALA A 87 3.02 -5.94 8.27
N LEU A 88 2.12 -5.48 7.40
CA LEU A 88 0.85 -6.13 7.09
C LEU A 88 0.86 -6.95 5.78
N ASN A 89 2.01 -7.06 5.11
CA ASN A 89 2.14 -7.66 3.78
C ASN A 89 1.16 -7.05 2.74
N LEU A 90 0.96 -5.74 2.78
CA LEU A 90 0.14 -5.01 1.82
C LEU A 90 0.92 -4.77 0.53
N GLU A 91 0.18 -4.65 -0.56
CA GLU A 91 0.73 -4.46 -1.90
C GLU A 91 0.09 -3.20 -2.51
N TRP A 92 0.83 -2.50 -3.35
CA TRP A 92 0.21 -1.41 -4.10
C TRP A 92 -0.86 -1.96 -5.04
N GLU A 93 -1.97 -1.23 -5.19
CA GLU A 93 -2.92 -1.51 -6.25
C GLU A 93 -2.20 -1.54 -7.60
N PHE A 94 -2.69 -2.41 -8.48
CA PHE A 94 -2.21 -2.46 -9.86
C PHE A 94 -2.38 -1.06 -10.48
N ASN A 95 -1.34 -0.59 -11.16
CA ASN A 95 -1.43 0.71 -11.82
C ASN A 95 -2.31 0.55 -13.06
N SER A 96 -3.56 0.97 -12.98
CA SER A 96 -4.52 0.87 -14.08
C SER A 96 -4.07 1.62 -15.34
N GLU A 97 -3.13 2.56 -15.22
CA GLU A 97 -2.49 3.18 -16.38
C GLU A 97 -1.69 2.19 -17.23
N LEU A 98 -1.26 1.05 -16.68
CA LEU A 98 -0.50 0.01 -17.38
C LEU A 98 -1.40 -1.07 -17.99
N GLY A 99 -2.65 -1.18 -17.54
CA GLY A 99 -3.58 -2.20 -18.01
C GLY A 99 -4.64 -2.56 -16.97
N TYR A 100 -5.42 -3.58 -17.30
CA TYR A 100 -6.47 -4.10 -16.44
C TYR A 100 -6.65 -5.59 -16.69
N PHE A 101 -7.20 -6.30 -15.70
CA PHE A 101 -7.64 -7.67 -15.89
C PHE A 101 -9.09 -7.69 -16.40
N SER A 102 -9.44 -8.70 -17.19
CA SER A 102 -10.81 -9.04 -17.52
C SER A 102 -11.67 -9.24 -16.26
N GLU A 103 -13.00 -9.17 -16.38
CA GLU A 103 -13.90 -9.24 -15.23
C GLU A 103 -13.76 -10.54 -14.42
N ASP A 104 -13.39 -11.63 -15.09
CA ASP A 104 -13.11 -12.95 -14.49
C ASP A 104 -11.67 -13.07 -13.93
N GLY A 105 -10.83 -12.05 -14.13
CA GLY A 105 -9.46 -11.97 -13.64
C GLY A 105 -8.44 -12.81 -14.40
N THR A 106 -8.83 -13.44 -15.51
CA THR A 106 -7.97 -14.45 -16.18
C THR A 106 -7.05 -13.86 -17.25
N VAL A 107 -7.47 -12.79 -17.92
CA VAL A 107 -6.72 -12.18 -19.02
C VAL A 107 -6.28 -10.78 -18.62
N PHE A 108 -5.00 -10.47 -18.82
CA PHE A 108 -4.46 -9.13 -18.65
C PHE A 108 -4.47 -8.38 -19.98
N HIS A 109 -5.08 -7.20 -19.99
CA HIS A 109 -5.15 -6.29 -21.13
C HIS A 109 -4.26 -5.08 -20.86
N PRO A 110 -3.07 -4.99 -21.49
CA PRO A 110 -2.21 -3.82 -21.33
C PRO A 110 -2.83 -2.62 -22.04
N THR A 111 -2.68 -1.43 -21.46
CA THR A 111 -2.95 -0.16 -22.15
C THR A 111 -1.82 0.16 -23.12
N THR A 112 -1.97 1.18 -23.98
CA THR A 112 -0.88 1.68 -24.83
C THR A 112 0.39 1.99 -24.02
N LYS A 113 0.23 2.67 -22.88
CA LYS A 113 1.35 2.98 -21.97
C LYS A 113 1.95 1.73 -21.34
N GLY A 114 1.13 0.72 -21.02
CA GLY A 114 1.61 -0.58 -20.57
C GLY A 114 2.45 -1.30 -21.61
N VAL A 115 1.99 -1.28 -22.87
CA VAL A 115 2.72 -1.84 -24.01
C VAL A 115 4.05 -1.11 -24.23
N GLU A 116 4.08 0.22 -24.18
CA GLU A 116 5.31 1.01 -24.29
C GLU A 116 6.32 0.66 -23.19
N VAL A 117 5.87 0.49 -21.94
CA VAL A 117 6.73 0.06 -20.83
C VAL A 117 7.29 -1.34 -21.07
N LEU A 118 6.45 -2.29 -21.53
CA LEU A 118 6.91 -3.64 -21.86
C LEU A 118 7.97 -3.60 -22.98
N TYR A 119 7.74 -2.84 -24.04
CA TYR A 119 8.70 -2.66 -25.12
C TYR A 119 10.02 -2.09 -24.60
N ALA A 120 9.97 -1.03 -23.79
CA ALA A 120 11.17 -0.41 -23.22
C ALA A 120 11.97 -1.42 -22.38
N VAL A 121 11.29 -2.23 -21.56
CA VAL A 121 11.93 -3.29 -20.76
C VAL A 121 12.57 -4.34 -21.66
N THR A 122 11.84 -4.85 -22.65
CA THR A 122 12.37 -5.88 -23.58
C THR A 122 13.52 -5.37 -24.44
N ALA A 123 13.46 -4.13 -24.92
CA ALA A 123 14.49 -3.52 -25.77
C ALA A 123 15.76 -3.18 -24.97
N SER A 124 15.66 -3.04 -23.65
CA SER A 124 16.81 -2.75 -22.78
C SER A 124 17.58 -3.99 -22.36
N GLU A 125 17.18 -5.18 -22.83
CA GLU A 125 17.75 -6.49 -22.44
C GLU A 125 17.78 -6.71 -20.91
N LEU A 126 16.95 -5.98 -20.16
CA LEU A 126 16.90 -6.06 -18.72
C LEU A 126 16.24 -7.38 -18.31
N THR A 127 16.94 -8.14 -17.47
CA THR A 127 16.40 -9.34 -16.87
C THR A 127 15.44 -8.98 -15.73
N ALA A 128 14.66 -9.97 -15.28
CA ALA A 128 13.83 -9.81 -14.10
C ALA A 128 14.66 -9.45 -12.84
N GLU A 129 15.90 -9.94 -12.74
CA GLU A 129 16.79 -9.59 -11.64
C GLU A 129 17.27 -8.14 -11.75
N ASP A 130 17.56 -7.63 -12.96
CA ASP A 130 17.94 -6.23 -13.14
C ASP A 130 16.83 -5.26 -12.74
N ILE A 131 15.58 -5.58 -13.10
CA ILE A 131 14.40 -4.79 -12.71
C ILE A 131 14.24 -4.80 -11.18
N LYS A 132 14.48 -5.94 -10.55
CA LYS A 132 14.42 -6.09 -9.09
C LYS A 132 15.51 -5.28 -8.41
N LEU A 133 16.76 -5.35 -8.88
CA LEU A 133 17.89 -4.56 -8.37
C LEU A 133 17.65 -3.06 -8.57
N PHE A 134 17.12 -2.65 -9.72
CA PHE A 134 16.72 -1.25 -9.95
C PHE A 134 15.63 -0.81 -8.96
N GLY A 135 14.64 -1.66 -8.70
CA GLY A 135 13.63 -1.41 -7.67
C GLY A 135 14.19 -1.32 -6.25
N GLU A 136 15.23 -2.09 -5.92
CA GLU A 136 15.98 -1.98 -4.65
C GLU A 136 16.74 -0.65 -4.55
N LEU A 137 17.46 -0.27 -5.61
CA LEU A 137 18.18 0.99 -5.68
C LEU A 137 17.24 2.20 -5.50
N VAL A 138 16.12 2.23 -6.23
CA VAL A 138 15.11 3.30 -6.10
C VAL A 138 14.56 3.38 -4.69
N ARG A 139 14.29 2.24 -4.03
CA ARG A 139 13.85 2.22 -2.62
C ARG A 139 14.90 2.79 -1.68
N HIS A 140 16.16 2.44 -1.87
CA HIS A 140 17.26 2.96 -1.05
C HIS A 140 17.44 4.47 -1.23
N LEU A 141 17.33 4.97 -2.46
CA LEU A 141 17.42 6.40 -2.77
C LEU A 141 16.26 7.22 -2.19
N ARG A 142 15.05 6.64 -2.09
CA ARG A 142 13.88 7.31 -1.49
C ARG A 142 13.84 7.28 0.04
N ALA A 143 14.63 6.40 0.66
CA ALA A 143 14.72 6.27 2.12
C ALA A 143 15.75 7.23 2.76
N LYS A 144 16.56 7.91 1.94
CA LYS A 144 17.45 9.01 2.34
C LYS A 144 16.70 10.34 2.29
#